data_AF-A0A2V9W6G7-F1
#
_entry.id   AF-A0A2V9W6G7-F1
#
_cell.length_a   1.000
_cell.length_b   1.000
_cell.length_c   1.000
_cell.angle_alpha   90.00
_cell.angle_beta   90.00
_cell.angle_gamma   90.00
#
_symmetry.space_group_name_H-M   'P 1'
#
loop_
_entity.id
_entity.type
_entity.pdbx_description
1 polymer ?
#
loop_
_entity_poly.entity_id
_entity_poly.type
_entity_poly.pdbx_seq_one_letter_code
_entity_poly.pdbx_strand_id
1 'polypeptide(L)'
;MSKFIDGIKHAIIEDDDPKPQAHTEQAHPQPHAEATPAFAAPVAGSTLNSSYQLIGTQPLSEETEHVYQRILAKTNFASTQVSVTIHKYLDPLSAIPSLDERTRFKTAVIQAKAQEGLSQEKILATFDGLKVALHNEQESFKASADATRQREIDDRQKKVQEITDAISQKQKEIGQLQQRLSDVTTELVGAQGKIQRAESQFSIAAQRRALEIDQEKSKYVSLLQG
;
A
#
# COMPACT_ATOMS: atom_id res chain seq x y z
N MET A 1 -8.31 -19.48 17.45
CA MET A 1 -7.19 -19.56 16.47
C MET A 1 -6.88 -18.16 15.97
N SER A 2 -6.24 -17.30 16.79
CA SER A 2 -5.97 -15.89 16.43
C SER A 2 -4.86 -15.30 17.31
N LYS A 3 -3.60 -15.53 16.93
CA LYS A 3 -2.40 -14.88 17.51
C LYS A 3 -1.25 -14.66 16.48
N PHE A 4 -1.41 -15.10 15.24
CA PHE A 4 -0.39 -14.95 14.18
C PHE A 4 -0.54 -13.64 13.38
N ILE A 5 -1.71 -13.00 13.41
CA ILE A 5 -2.03 -11.84 12.55
C ILE A 5 -1.50 -10.52 13.15
N ASP A 6 -1.44 -10.39 14.48
CA ASP A 6 -0.96 -9.15 15.12
C ASP A 6 0.55 -8.93 14.93
N GLY A 7 1.34 -10.00 14.91
CA GLY A 7 2.79 -9.95 14.75
C GLY A 7 3.31 -9.50 13.37
N ILE A 8 2.42 -9.21 12.41
CA ILE A 8 2.77 -8.62 11.11
C ILE A 8 2.37 -7.12 11.06
N LYS A 9 1.42 -6.68 11.89
CA LYS A 9 0.93 -5.29 11.90
C LYS A 9 1.94 -4.32 12.54
N HIS A 10 2.52 -4.70 13.68
CA HIS A 10 3.42 -3.86 14.46
C HIS A 10 4.82 -3.65 13.86
N ALA A 11 5.12 -4.20 12.68
CA ALA A 11 6.41 -4.03 12.00
C ALA A 11 6.32 -3.20 10.70
N ILE A 12 5.12 -2.74 10.31
CA ILE A 12 4.87 -2.18 8.98
C ILE A 12 4.05 -0.87 9.02
N ILE A 13 3.32 -0.57 10.11
CA ILE A 13 2.41 0.60 10.17
C ILE A 13 2.52 1.31 11.54
N GLU A 14 3.55 2.13 11.72
CA GLU A 14 3.63 3.11 12.82
C GLU A 14 4.55 4.31 12.50
N ASP A 15 4.20 5.11 11.48
CA ASP A 15 4.43 6.58 11.49
C ASP A 15 3.60 7.31 10.40
N ASP A 16 2.37 7.72 10.72
CA ASP A 16 1.60 8.76 10.00
C ASP A 16 0.46 9.29 10.91
N ASP A 17 0.77 10.21 11.83
CA ASP A 17 -0.19 10.89 12.73
C ASP A 17 -0.47 12.34 12.25
N PRO A 18 -1.53 12.58 11.45
CA PRO A 18 -1.76 13.87 10.82
C PRO A 18 -2.39 14.90 11.77
N LYS A 19 -1.58 15.83 12.29
CA LYS A 19 -2.07 17.02 13.00
C LYS A 19 -2.49 18.15 12.04
N PRO A 20 -3.56 18.91 12.36
CA PRO A 20 -4.19 19.85 11.43
C PRO A 20 -3.39 21.15 11.17
N GLN A 21 -3.79 21.85 10.11
CA GLN A 21 -3.08 22.94 9.44
C GLN A 21 -3.06 24.29 10.18
N ALA A 22 -2.09 25.14 9.81
CA ALA A 22 -2.20 26.59 9.84
C ALA A 22 -1.66 27.17 8.51
N HIS A 23 -2.23 28.28 8.02
CA HIS A 23 -1.98 28.83 6.68
C HIS A 23 -1.23 30.17 6.67
N THR A 24 -0.31 30.33 5.71
CA THR A 24 -0.07 31.52 4.86
C THR A 24 0.79 31.03 3.67
N GLU A 25 0.43 31.21 2.40
CA GLU A 25 0.53 32.45 1.60
C GLU A 25 1.97 32.99 1.46
N GLN A 26 2.58 33.18 0.28
CA GLN A 26 2.19 32.95 -1.15
C GLN A 26 3.42 32.30 -1.89
N ALA A 27 3.71 32.29 -3.22
CA ALA A 27 3.20 32.94 -4.44
C ALA A 27 3.60 32.14 -5.73
N HIS A 28 3.94 32.81 -6.84
CA HIS A 28 4.48 32.27 -8.12
C HIS A 28 5.41 33.33 -8.76
N PRO A 29 6.38 32.99 -9.67
CA PRO A 29 6.05 32.53 -11.03
C PRO A 29 7.01 31.51 -11.72
N GLN A 30 6.54 30.99 -12.86
CA GLN A 30 7.27 30.26 -13.93
C GLN A 30 7.96 31.24 -14.94
N PRO A 31 8.62 30.85 -16.07
CA PRO A 31 8.77 29.51 -16.73
C PRO A 31 10.18 29.14 -17.28
N HIS A 32 10.34 27.93 -17.85
CA HIS A 32 10.74 27.64 -19.26
C HIS A 32 11.29 26.21 -19.51
N ALA A 33 10.96 25.65 -20.70
CA ALA A 33 11.69 24.60 -21.48
C ALA A 33 11.93 23.19 -20.85
N GLU A 34 12.18 22.10 -21.60
CA GLU A 34 11.66 21.62 -22.91
C GLU A 34 11.81 20.06 -22.95
N ALA A 35 11.94 19.40 -24.11
CA ALA A 35 11.61 17.98 -24.30
C ALA A 35 12.69 16.91 -23.95
N THR A 36 12.21 15.68 -23.79
CA THR A 36 12.87 14.35 -23.59
C THR A 36 13.70 13.85 -24.80
N PRO A 37 14.42 12.68 -24.81
CA PRO A 37 14.45 11.55 -23.85
C PRO A 37 15.82 10.85 -23.58
N ALA A 38 15.78 9.73 -22.82
CA ALA A 38 16.77 8.62 -22.71
C ALA A 38 18.11 8.90 -21.99
N PHE A 39 18.58 8.05 -21.06
CA PHE A 39 19.05 6.67 -21.31
C PHE A 39 18.81 5.70 -20.13
N ALA A 40 18.99 4.39 -20.37
CA ALA A 40 18.74 3.33 -19.37
C ALA A 40 19.92 3.11 -18.40
N ALA A 41 19.61 2.89 -17.12
CA ALA A 41 20.56 2.38 -16.13
C ALA A 41 20.68 0.84 -16.23
N PRO A 42 21.87 0.25 -16.05
CA PRO A 42 22.06 -1.20 -16.18
C PRO A 42 21.48 -1.96 -14.99
N VAL A 43 20.68 -2.99 -15.27
CA VAL A 43 20.27 -3.96 -14.25
C VAL A 43 21.46 -4.82 -13.82
N ALA A 44 21.93 -4.64 -12.59
CA ALA A 44 22.97 -5.46 -12.00
C ALA A 44 22.42 -6.89 -11.75
N GLY A 45 22.74 -7.81 -12.65
CA GLY A 45 22.36 -9.22 -12.53
C GLY A 45 23.02 -9.88 -11.33
N SER A 46 22.28 -10.01 -10.23
CA SER A 46 22.72 -10.76 -9.05
C SER A 46 22.86 -12.24 -9.43
N THR A 47 24.10 -12.74 -9.46
CA THR A 47 24.41 -14.10 -9.88
C THR A 47 23.94 -15.12 -8.84
N LEU A 48 23.22 -16.15 -9.30
CA LEU A 48 22.87 -17.31 -8.48
C LEU A 48 24.13 -18.09 -8.12
N ASN A 49 24.65 -17.86 -6.90
CA ASN A 49 25.84 -18.53 -6.40
C ASN A 49 25.65 -18.92 -4.92
N SER A 50 24.79 -19.91 -4.68
CA SER A 50 24.54 -20.50 -3.36
C SER A 50 25.73 -21.35 -2.88
N SER A 51 26.83 -20.68 -2.57
CA SER A 51 27.85 -21.25 -1.69
C SER A 51 27.32 -21.23 -0.25
N TYR A 52 27.42 -22.36 0.45
CA TYR A 52 27.06 -22.44 1.88
C TYR A 52 28.13 -21.74 2.71
N GLN A 53 28.06 -20.40 2.78
CA GLN A 53 28.83 -19.65 3.76
C GLN A 53 28.34 -20.00 5.16
N LEU A 54 29.23 -20.57 5.98
CA LEU A 54 29.06 -20.59 7.43
C LEU A 54 28.97 -19.14 7.89
N ILE A 55 27.80 -18.75 8.42
CA ILE A 55 27.55 -17.37 8.87
C ILE A 55 28.36 -17.11 10.15
N GLY A 56 29.59 -16.66 9.94
CA GLY A 56 30.56 -16.39 11.00
C GLY A 56 30.34 -15.01 11.62
N THR A 57 29.67 -15.00 12.78
CA THR A 57 29.87 -13.98 13.84
C THR A 57 29.78 -12.50 13.42
N GLN A 58 28.93 -12.15 12.47
CA GLN A 58 28.33 -10.81 12.47
C GLN A 58 27.15 -10.80 13.46
N PRO A 59 26.95 -9.74 14.24
CA PRO A 59 25.72 -9.59 15.02
C PRO A 59 24.53 -9.48 14.06
N LEU A 60 23.48 -10.24 14.33
CA LEU A 60 22.23 -10.17 13.58
C LEU A 60 21.54 -8.82 13.86
N SER A 61 20.77 -8.29 12.89
CA SER A 61 19.85 -7.19 13.19
C SER A 61 18.78 -7.66 14.17
N GLU A 62 18.18 -6.77 14.97
CA GLU A 62 17.15 -7.13 15.94
C GLU A 62 15.96 -7.86 15.28
N GLU A 63 15.58 -7.45 14.08
CA GLU A 63 14.59 -8.13 13.23
C GLU A 63 15.02 -9.57 12.86
N THR A 64 16.28 -9.75 12.47
CA THR A 64 16.82 -11.06 12.08
C THR A 64 16.96 -11.97 13.31
N GLU A 65 17.33 -11.41 14.46
CA GLU A 65 17.36 -12.11 15.75
C GLU A 65 15.95 -12.57 16.16
N HIS A 66 14.92 -11.72 16.03
CA HIS A 66 13.53 -12.12 16.29
C HIS A 66 13.05 -13.26 15.37
N VAL A 67 13.44 -13.25 14.09
CA VAL A 67 13.16 -14.36 13.15
C VAL A 67 13.95 -15.61 13.55
N TYR A 68 15.23 -15.48 13.89
CA TYR A 68 16.08 -16.57 14.35
C TYR A 68 15.52 -17.23 15.62
N GLN A 69 15.10 -16.45 16.62
CA GLN A 69 14.50 -16.97 17.86
C GLN A 69 13.16 -17.70 17.61
N ARG A 70 12.33 -17.22 16.67
CA ARG A 70 11.11 -17.95 16.25
C ARG A 70 11.45 -19.30 15.63
N ILE A 71 12.47 -19.35 14.77
CA ILE A 71 12.93 -20.59 14.13
C ILE A 71 13.54 -21.52 15.17
N LEU A 72 14.41 -21.01 16.04
CA LEU A 72 15.05 -21.76 17.13
C LEU A 72 14.02 -22.39 18.06
N ALA A 73 12.97 -21.67 18.46
CA ALA A 73 11.89 -22.20 19.29
C ALA A 73 11.15 -23.43 18.69
N LYS A 74 11.26 -23.66 17.37
CA LYS A 74 10.72 -24.82 16.65
C LYS A 74 11.77 -25.87 16.26
N THR A 75 13.05 -25.53 16.32
CA THR A 75 14.16 -26.34 15.77
C THR A 75 15.26 -26.65 16.79
N ASN A 76 15.13 -26.17 18.03
CA ASN A 76 16.09 -26.39 19.10
C ASN A 76 16.18 -27.88 19.51
N PHE A 77 17.32 -28.50 19.24
CA PHE A 77 17.61 -29.87 19.68
C PHE A 77 17.56 -30.02 21.20
N ALA A 78 17.97 -28.99 21.97
CA ALA A 78 18.06 -29.08 23.43
C ALA A 78 16.72 -29.37 24.10
N SER A 79 15.61 -28.86 23.53
CA SER A 79 14.23 -29.11 23.98
C SER A 79 13.63 -30.46 23.52
N THR A 80 14.37 -31.28 22.77
CA THR A 80 13.88 -32.60 22.34
C THR A 80 14.03 -33.64 23.45
N GLN A 81 13.11 -34.61 23.51
CA GLN A 81 13.21 -35.73 24.48
C GLN A 81 14.52 -36.51 24.33
N VAL A 82 15.07 -36.61 23.11
CA VAL A 82 16.39 -37.23 22.88
C VAL A 82 17.51 -36.45 23.56
N SER A 83 17.52 -35.11 23.48
CA SER A 83 18.48 -34.30 24.22
C SER A 83 18.32 -34.46 25.73
N VAL A 84 17.08 -34.43 26.26
CA VAL A 84 16.79 -34.62 27.69
C VAL A 84 17.30 -35.99 28.18
N THR A 85 17.02 -37.06 27.44
CA THR A 85 17.52 -38.41 27.72
C THR A 85 19.04 -38.48 27.64
N ILE A 86 19.72 -37.77 26.73
CA ILE A 86 21.20 -37.71 26.70
C ILE A 86 21.75 -37.00 27.94
N HIS A 87 21.24 -35.81 28.27
CA HIS A 87 21.71 -35.01 29.40
C HIS A 87 21.56 -35.74 30.73
N LYS A 88 20.44 -36.44 30.94
CA LYS A 88 20.19 -37.32 32.10
C LYS A 88 21.35 -38.29 32.43
N TYR A 89 22.09 -38.78 31.44
CA TYR A 89 23.25 -39.66 31.61
C TYR A 89 24.60 -38.96 31.36
N LEU A 90 24.61 -37.73 30.84
CA LEU A 90 25.80 -36.93 30.56
C LEU A 90 26.18 -36.01 31.73
N ASP A 91 25.19 -35.38 32.35
CA ASP A 91 25.37 -34.41 33.44
C ASP A 91 26.11 -35.03 34.64
N PRO A 92 25.80 -36.27 35.11
CA PRO A 92 26.57 -36.90 36.19
C PRO A 92 28.02 -37.20 35.81
N LEU A 93 28.32 -37.39 34.52
CA LEU A 93 29.68 -37.62 34.03
C LEU A 93 30.48 -36.32 33.90
N SER A 94 29.83 -35.16 33.78
CA SER A 94 30.51 -33.85 33.74
C SER A 94 31.32 -33.56 35.00
N ALA A 95 30.88 -34.10 36.15
CA ALA A 95 31.55 -34.00 37.45
C ALA A 95 32.86 -34.82 37.55
N ILE A 96 33.24 -35.56 36.51
CA ILE A 96 34.51 -36.32 36.44
C ILE A 96 35.49 -35.55 35.54
N PRO A 97 36.48 -34.82 36.10
CA PRO A 97 37.37 -33.95 35.31
C PRO A 97 38.35 -34.72 34.43
N SER A 98 38.65 -35.98 34.78
CA SER A 98 39.59 -36.86 34.06
C SER A 98 38.99 -37.57 32.85
N LEU A 99 37.68 -37.42 32.60
CA LEU A 99 37.01 -38.00 31.43
C LEU A 99 36.91 -36.96 30.31
N ASP A 100 37.36 -37.29 29.10
CA ASP A 100 37.20 -36.41 27.94
C ASP A 100 35.74 -36.34 27.49
N GLU A 101 35.37 -35.24 26.83
CA GLU A 101 33.99 -34.98 26.39
C GLU A 101 33.42 -36.07 25.47
N ARG A 102 34.23 -36.61 24.56
CA ARG A 102 33.81 -37.65 23.62
C ARG A 102 33.56 -38.97 24.35
N THR A 103 34.36 -39.29 25.36
CA THR A 103 34.14 -40.45 26.24
C THR A 103 32.94 -40.25 27.16
N ARG A 104 32.71 -39.04 27.71
CA ARG A 104 31.49 -38.70 28.45
C ARG A 104 30.25 -38.90 27.59
N PHE A 105 30.21 -38.30 26.40
CA PHE A 105 29.07 -38.41 25.47
C PHE A 105 28.81 -39.87 25.04
N LYS A 106 29.85 -40.62 24.64
CA LYS A 106 29.71 -42.05 24.33
C LYS A 106 29.15 -42.84 25.51
N THR A 107 29.65 -42.60 26.72
CA THR A 107 29.21 -43.30 27.94
C THR A 107 27.76 -42.97 28.28
N ALA A 108 27.35 -41.70 28.14
CA ALA A 108 25.97 -41.26 28.31
C ALA A 108 25.02 -41.91 27.28
N VAL A 109 25.42 -41.99 26.00
CA VAL A 109 24.63 -42.64 24.94
C VAL A 109 24.54 -44.15 25.14
N ILE A 110 25.58 -44.81 25.65
CA ILE A 110 25.51 -46.22 26.08
C ILE A 110 24.56 -46.37 27.29
N GLN A 111 24.65 -45.45 28.25
CA GLN A 111 23.72 -45.24 29.37
C GLN A 111 22.25 -45.29 28.90
N ALA A 112 21.90 -44.31 28.08
CA ALA A 112 20.58 -44.12 27.49
C ALA A 112 20.13 -45.27 26.57
N LYS A 113 21.05 -45.93 25.86
CA LYS A 113 20.74 -47.10 25.03
C LYS A 113 20.32 -48.30 25.89
N ALA A 114 21.01 -48.54 26.99
CA ALA A 114 20.73 -49.65 27.88
C ALA A 114 19.45 -49.44 28.72
N GLN A 115 19.16 -48.20 29.12
CA GLN A 115 18.07 -47.89 30.06
C GLN A 115 16.79 -47.37 29.40
N GLU A 116 16.88 -46.60 28.32
CA GLU A 116 15.73 -45.96 27.65
C GLU A 116 15.60 -46.36 26.16
N GLY A 117 16.42 -47.31 25.71
CA GLY A 117 16.41 -47.77 24.32
C GLY A 117 16.75 -46.66 23.33
N LEU A 118 17.56 -45.67 23.72
CA LEU A 118 18.07 -44.66 22.79
C LEU A 118 18.99 -45.33 21.76
N SER A 119 18.80 -45.00 20.48
CA SER A 119 19.59 -45.58 19.39
C SER A 119 20.18 -44.46 18.52
N GLN A 120 21.23 -44.77 17.76
CA GLN A 120 21.86 -43.81 16.87
C GLN A 120 20.86 -43.30 15.81
N GLU A 121 20.00 -44.20 15.34
CA GLU A 121 18.94 -43.94 14.38
C GLU A 121 17.90 -42.96 14.96
N LYS A 122 17.51 -43.11 16.23
CA LYS A 122 16.62 -42.14 16.92
C LYS A 122 17.26 -40.75 17.04
N ILE A 123 18.57 -40.68 17.33
CA ILE A 123 19.29 -39.40 17.42
C ILE A 123 19.34 -38.72 16.06
N LEU A 124 19.73 -39.44 15.00
CA LEU A 124 19.82 -38.89 13.64
C LEU A 124 18.44 -38.49 13.09
N ALA A 125 17.42 -39.35 13.27
CA ALA A 125 16.04 -39.05 12.88
C ALA A 125 15.46 -37.83 13.63
N THR A 126 15.94 -37.52 14.83
CA THR A 126 15.60 -36.28 15.52
C THR A 126 16.15 -35.06 14.76
N PHE A 127 17.43 -35.07 14.37
CA PHE A 127 18.01 -33.98 13.57
C PHE A 127 17.35 -33.84 12.20
N ASP A 128 16.99 -34.93 11.53
CA ASP A 128 16.27 -34.87 10.26
C ASP A 128 14.83 -34.36 10.44
N GLY A 129 14.16 -34.71 11.54
CA GLY A 129 12.89 -34.11 11.94
C GLY A 129 12.97 -32.59 12.19
N LEU A 130 14.07 -32.11 12.78
CA LEU A 130 14.32 -30.67 12.98
C LEU A 130 14.61 -29.95 11.66
N LYS A 131 15.26 -30.60 10.68
CA LYS A 131 15.39 -30.06 9.30
C LYS A 131 14.04 -29.95 8.60
N VAL A 132 13.16 -30.95 8.75
CA VAL A 132 11.79 -30.90 8.22
C VAL A 132 10.99 -29.78 8.89
N ALA A 133 11.13 -29.59 10.21
CA ALA A 133 10.50 -28.46 10.91
C ALA A 133 11.00 -27.10 10.39
N LEU A 134 12.30 -26.96 10.11
CA LEU A 134 12.89 -25.76 9.49
C LEU A 134 12.34 -25.51 8.07
N HIS A 135 12.27 -26.54 7.23
CA HIS A 135 11.71 -26.45 5.88
C HIS A 135 10.24 -26.02 5.90
N ASN A 136 9.44 -26.63 6.77
CA ASN A 136 8.02 -26.31 6.92
C ASN A 136 7.82 -24.85 7.39
N GLU A 137 8.71 -24.32 8.23
CA GLU A 137 8.67 -22.91 8.62
C GLU A 137 9.04 -21.97 7.46
N GLN A 138 10.02 -22.35 6.63
CA GLN A 138 10.40 -21.61 5.43
C GLN A 138 9.25 -21.56 4.40
N GLU A 139 8.57 -22.68 4.16
CA GLU A 139 7.40 -22.75 3.27
C GLU A 139 6.20 -21.96 3.82
N SER A 140 5.93 -22.09 5.13
CA SER A 140 4.87 -21.33 5.82
C SER A 140 5.13 -19.82 5.79
N PHE A 141 6.38 -19.40 6.01
CA PHE A 141 6.78 -18.00 5.87
C PHE A 141 6.59 -17.51 4.44
N LYS A 142 7.07 -18.25 3.44
CA LYS A 142 6.91 -17.89 2.02
C LYS A 142 5.44 -17.72 1.64
N ALA A 143 4.59 -18.68 1.98
CA ALA A 143 3.16 -18.59 1.70
C ALA A 143 2.49 -17.38 2.40
N SER A 144 2.91 -17.05 3.62
CA SER A 144 2.44 -15.84 4.33
C SER A 144 2.96 -14.55 3.70
N ALA A 145 4.19 -14.52 3.19
CA ALA A 145 4.78 -13.37 2.51
C ALA A 145 4.11 -13.12 1.16
N ASP A 146 3.94 -14.16 0.33
CA ASP A 146 3.24 -14.10 -0.95
C ASP A 146 1.78 -13.65 -0.76
N ALA A 147 1.07 -14.17 0.24
CA ALA A 147 -0.30 -13.75 0.57
C ALA A 147 -0.41 -12.32 1.13
N THR A 148 0.64 -11.82 1.80
CA THR A 148 0.70 -10.42 2.29
C THR A 148 0.97 -9.48 1.12
N ARG A 149 1.92 -9.82 0.24
CA ARG A 149 2.24 -9.08 -0.98
C ARG A 149 1.01 -8.88 -1.87
N GLN A 150 0.26 -9.96 -2.15
CA GLN A 150 -0.93 -9.90 -3.00
C GLN A 150 -1.97 -8.89 -2.48
N ARG A 151 -2.18 -8.84 -1.17
CA ARG A 151 -3.20 -7.98 -0.53
C ARG A 151 -2.75 -6.54 -0.30
N GLU A 152 -1.51 -6.36 0.15
CA GLU A 152 -1.03 -5.05 0.59
C GLU A 152 -0.28 -4.29 -0.51
N ILE A 153 0.23 -4.98 -1.53
CA ILE A 153 0.86 -4.34 -2.70
C ILE A 153 -0.09 -4.43 -3.89
N ASP A 154 -0.37 -5.63 -4.39
CA ASP A 154 -0.99 -5.79 -5.72
C ASP A 154 -2.46 -5.32 -5.74
N ASP A 155 -3.28 -5.71 -4.74
CA ASP A 155 -4.67 -5.24 -4.60
C ASP A 155 -4.75 -3.73 -4.31
N ARG A 156 -3.80 -3.17 -3.54
CA ARG A 156 -3.72 -1.71 -3.29
C ARG A 156 -3.32 -0.95 -4.56
N GLN A 157 -2.35 -1.44 -5.32
CA GLN A 157 -1.91 -0.84 -6.58
C GLN A 157 -3.05 -0.84 -7.61
N LYS A 158 -3.82 -1.93 -7.69
CA LYS A 158 -5.05 -1.99 -8.49
C LYS A 158 -6.06 -0.92 -8.06
N LYS A 159 -6.29 -0.75 -6.76
CA LYS A 159 -7.20 0.29 -6.23
C LYS A 159 -6.70 1.72 -6.49
N VAL A 160 -5.39 1.95 -6.50
CA VAL A 160 -4.79 3.25 -6.89
C VAL A 160 -5.07 3.55 -8.36
N GLN A 161 -4.98 2.55 -9.25
CA GLN A 161 -5.34 2.73 -10.66
C GLN A 161 -6.84 3.05 -10.83
N GLU A 162 -7.72 2.28 -10.18
CA GLU A 162 -9.18 2.51 -10.22
C GLU A 162 -9.56 3.93 -9.75
N ILE A 163 -8.88 4.46 -8.72
CA ILE A 163 -9.08 5.83 -8.24
C ILE A 163 -8.53 6.85 -9.25
N THR A 164 -7.37 6.61 -9.84
CA THR A 164 -6.75 7.47 -10.86
C THR A 164 -7.67 7.61 -12.09
N ASP A 165 -8.19 6.49 -12.60
CA ASP A 165 -9.11 6.47 -13.74
C ASP A 165 -10.41 7.21 -13.43
N ALA A 166 -10.97 7.04 -12.23
CA ALA A 166 -12.16 7.75 -11.76
C ALA A 166 -11.93 9.27 -11.62
N ILE A 167 -10.75 9.70 -11.16
CA ILE A 167 -10.36 11.11 -11.11
C ILE A 167 -10.28 11.69 -12.53
N SER A 168 -9.60 11.00 -13.46
CA SER A 168 -9.47 11.46 -14.85
C SER A 168 -10.83 11.59 -15.56
N GLN A 169 -11.75 10.64 -15.34
CA GLN A 169 -13.10 10.72 -15.88
C GLN A 169 -13.90 11.90 -15.28
N LYS A 170 -13.71 12.22 -13.99
CA LYS A 170 -14.36 13.38 -13.36
C LYS A 170 -13.78 14.73 -13.80
N GLN A 171 -12.48 14.80 -14.06
CA GLN A 171 -11.88 16.01 -14.65
C GLN A 171 -12.47 16.30 -16.04
N LYS A 172 -12.71 15.27 -16.86
CA LYS A 172 -13.40 15.38 -18.15
C LYS A 172 -14.85 15.85 -18.01
N GLU A 173 -15.60 15.32 -17.05
CA GLU A 173 -16.96 15.74 -16.71
C GLU A 173 -17.01 17.23 -16.30
N ILE A 174 -16.07 17.67 -15.45
CA ILE A 174 -15.94 19.08 -15.04
C ILE A 174 -15.69 20.00 -16.25
N GLY A 175 -14.78 19.63 -17.16
CA GLY A 175 -14.53 20.42 -18.38
C GLY A 175 -15.76 20.56 -19.29
N GLN A 176 -16.56 19.50 -19.42
CA GLN A 176 -17.81 19.54 -20.18
C GLN A 176 -18.87 20.45 -19.52
N LEU A 177 -18.96 20.44 -18.19
CA LEU A 177 -19.86 21.33 -17.44
C LEU A 177 -19.41 22.80 -17.51
N GLN A 178 -18.09 23.06 -17.48
CA GLN A 178 -17.52 24.41 -17.65
C GLN A 178 -17.82 24.99 -19.04
N GLN A 179 -17.68 24.20 -20.11
CA GLN A 179 -18.07 24.63 -21.46
C GLN A 179 -19.55 24.99 -21.51
N ARG A 180 -20.43 24.08 -21.03
CA ARG A 180 -21.88 24.31 -21.03
C ARG A 180 -22.30 25.55 -20.23
N LEU A 181 -21.60 25.87 -19.14
CA LEU A 181 -21.81 27.10 -18.38
C LEU A 181 -21.47 28.35 -19.21
N SER A 182 -20.37 28.32 -19.97
CA SER A 182 -19.98 29.40 -20.90
C SER A 182 -21.02 29.59 -22.01
N ASP A 183 -21.49 28.50 -22.60
CA ASP A 183 -22.50 28.50 -23.67
C ASP A 183 -23.81 29.15 -23.19
N VAL A 184 -24.37 28.66 -22.06
CA VAL A 184 -25.62 29.17 -21.48
C VAL A 184 -25.48 30.62 -21.01
N THR A 185 -24.30 31.03 -20.50
CA THR A 185 -24.04 32.43 -20.14
C THR A 185 -24.07 33.34 -21.38
N THR A 186 -23.50 32.87 -22.49
CA THR A 186 -23.49 33.58 -23.78
C THR A 186 -24.91 33.68 -24.36
N GLU A 187 -25.69 32.60 -24.31
CA GLU A 187 -27.10 32.58 -24.70
C GLU A 187 -27.95 33.56 -23.86
N LEU A 188 -27.75 33.61 -22.55
CA LEU A 188 -28.47 34.49 -21.63
C LEU A 188 -28.23 35.96 -21.96
N VAL A 189 -26.97 36.38 -22.14
CA VAL A 189 -26.62 37.76 -22.54
C VAL A 189 -27.21 38.08 -23.93
N GLY A 190 -27.15 37.12 -24.86
CA GLY A 190 -27.76 37.24 -26.18
C GLY A 190 -29.30 37.38 -26.14
N ALA A 191 -29.97 36.72 -25.19
CA ALA A 191 -31.41 36.82 -24.97
C ALA A 191 -31.80 38.16 -24.32
N GLN A 192 -31.09 38.58 -23.28
CA GLN A 192 -31.28 39.89 -22.64
C GLN A 192 -31.14 41.04 -23.65
N GLY A 193 -30.10 41.00 -24.47
CA GLY A 193 -29.87 42.00 -25.53
C GLY A 193 -30.92 41.99 -26.65
N LYS A 194 -31.62 40.86 -26.89
CA LYS A 194 -32.78 40.80 -27.80
C LYS A 194 -34.02 41.43 -27.17
N ILE A 195 -34.29 41.14 -25.89
CA ILE A 195 -35.43 41.68 -25.14
C ILE A 195 -35.35 43.22 -25.07
N GLN A 196 -34.22 43.78 -24.63
CA GLN A 196 -34.02 45.24 -24.54
C GLN A 196 -34.23 45.96 -25.88
N ARG A 197 -33.83 45.34 -27.00
CA ARG A 197 -34.08 45.88 -28.35
C ARG A 197 -35.56 45.84 -28.71
N ALA A 198 -36.25 44.74 -28.41
CA ALA A 198 -37.68 44.59 -28.67
C ALA A 198 -38.52 45.57 -27.83
N GLU A 199 -38.19 45.76 -26.55
CA GLU A 199 -38.81 46.75 -25.66
C GLU A 199 -38.65 48.18 -26.18
N SER A 200 -37.43 48.54 -26.61
CA SER A 200 -37.13 49.84 -27.21
C SER A 200 -37.89 50.07 -28.53
N GLN A 201 -37.86 49.09 -29.43
CA GLN A 201 -38.59 49.14 -30.71
C GLN A 201 -40.12 49.24 -30.49
N PHE A 202 -40.67 48.48 -29.53
CA PHE A 202 -42.08 48.53 -29.19
C PHE A 202 -42.48 49.88 -28.59
N SER A 203 -41.67 50.45 -27.69
CA SER A 203 -41.90 51.78 -27.11
C SER A 203 -41.94 52.87 -28.19
N ILE A 204 -41.00 52.86 -29.13
CA ILE A 204 -40.97 53.80 -30.26
C ILE A 204 -42.20 53.63 -31.16
N ALA A 205 -42.57 52.39 -31.48
CA ALA A 205 -43.75 52.10 -32.30
C ALA A 205 -45.06 52.53 -31.63
N ALA A 206 -45.21 52.29 -30.32
CA ALA A 206 -46.37 52.68 -29.53
C ALA A 206 -46.51 54.21 -29.43
N GLN A 207 -45.42 54.92 -29.12
CA GLN A 207 -45.40 56.40 -29.11
C GLN A 207 -45.78 56.99 -30.47
N ARG A 208 -45.21 56.44 -31.55
CA ARG A 208 -45.56 56.85 -32.92
C ARG A 208 -47.04 56.62 -33.22
N ARG A 209 -47.59 55.44 -32.91
CA ARG A 209 -49.01 55.15 -33.20
C ARG A 209 -49.97 56.00 -32.36
N ALA A 210 -49.60 56.35 -31.12
CA ALA A 210 -50.36 57.30 -30.31
C ALA A 210 -50.45 58.69 -30.99
N LEU A 211 -49.33 59.23 -31.48
CA LEU A 211 -49.29 60.49 -32.23
C LEU A 211 -50.12 60.43 -33.52
N GLU A 212 -50.06 59.33 -34.26
CA GLU A 212 -50.90 59.12 -35.45
C GLU A 212 -52.40 59.10 -35.09
N ILE A 213 -52.79 58.46 -33.99
CA ILE A 213 -54.19 58.43 -33.50
C ILE A 213 -54.67 59.82 -33.08
N ASP A 214 -53.86 60.62 -32.37
CA ASP A 214 -54.25 61.98 -32.00
C ASP A 214 -54.31 62.92 -33.23
N GLN A 215 -53.51 62.70 -34.27
CA GLN A 215 -53.63 63.41 -35.55
C GLN A 215 -54.91 63.00 -36.30
N GLU A 216 -55.21 61.71 -36.40
CA GLU A 216 -56.47 61.18 -36.98
C GLU A 216 -57.68 61.78 -36.28
N LYS A 217 -57.71 61.74 -34.93
CA LYS A 217 -58.74 62.33 -34.08
C LYS A 217 -58.88 63.85 -34.29
N SER A 218 -57.77 64.59 -34.31
CA SER A 218 -57.80 66.04 -34.53
C SER A 218 -58.39 66.41 -35.90
N LYS A 219 -58.02 65.65 -36.94
CA LYS A 219 -58.62 65.80 -38.28
C LYS A 219 -60.13 65.54 -38.27
N TYR A 220 -60.61 64.51 -37.58
CA TYR A 220 -62.05 64.25 -37.46
C TYR A 220 -62.79 65.34 -36.67
N VAL A 221 -62.20 65.93 -35.63
CA VAL A 221 -62.81 67.07 -34.91
C VAL A 221 -62.99 68.27 -35.85
N SER A 222 -61.97 68.64 -36.62
CA SER A 222 -62.07 69.75 -37.59
C SER A 222 -63.11 69.50 -38.69
N LEU A 223 -63.28 68.25 -39.12
CA LEU A 223 -64.29 67.84 -40.11
C LEU A 223 -65.74 67.77 -39.57
N LEU A 224 -65.93 67.97 -38.26
CA LEU A 224 -67.25 67.97 -37.59
C LEU A 224 -67.63 69.34 -37.02
N GLN A 225 -66.79 70.37 -37.19
CA GLN A 225 -66.97 71.72 -36.64
C GLN A 225 -66.99 72.83 -37.71
N GLY A 226 -66.88 72.47 -39.00
CA GLY A 226 -67.03 73.36 -40.16
C GLY A 226 -68.07 72.82 -41.13
#